data_AF-A0A7Y6DI41-F1
#
_entry.id   AF-A0A7Y6DI41-F1
#
_cell.length_a   1.000
_cell.length_b   1.000
_cell.length_c   1.000
_cell.angle_alpha   90.00
_cell.angle_beta   90.00
_cell.angle_gamma   90.00
#
_symmetry.space_group_name_H-M   'P 1'
#
loop_
_entity.id
_entity.type
_entity.pdbx_description
1 polymer ?
#
loop_
_entity_poly.entity_id
_entity_poly.type
_entity_poly.pdbx_seq_one_letter_code
_entity_poly.pdbx_strand_id
1 'polypeptide(L)'
;MTKVELEAFAQEQIDLLRPKAVNTDRASGQRAKAKLLFFEALLAACSHTQTQEQFGLMDAVNDTFQKIGAFAPGDVFFNQPEKCCSLYRAAGLKPSPGVSKEPLGLRSMNV
;
A
#
# COMPACT_ATOMS: atom_id res chain seq x y z
N MET A 1 -3.12 11.44 -3.82
CA MET A 1 -1.94 10.78 -4.41
C MET A 1 -2.29 10.51 -5.86
N THR A 2 -1.43 10.88 -6.80
CA THR A 2 -1.59 10.57 -8.23
C THR A 2 -1.11 9.15 -8.51
N LYS A 3 -1.42 8.61 -9.70
CA LYS A 3 -0.93 7.30 -10.15
C LYS A 3 0.60 7.22 -10.14
N VAL A 4 1.28 8.27 -10.61
CA VAL A 4 2.76 8.35 -10.63
C VAL A 4 3.34 8.37 -9.22
N GLU A 5 2.71 9.11 -8.30
CA GLU A 5 3.14 9.11 -6.89
C GLU A 5 2.95 7.73 -6.23
N LEU A 6 1.89 7.01 -6.61
CA LEU A 6 1.61 5.66 -6.12
C LEU A 6 2.61 4.63 -6.66
N GLU A 7 2.97 4.71 -7.94
CA GLU A 7 4.01 3.88 -8.56
C GLU A 7 5.37 4.08 -7.89
N ALA A 8 5.77 5.35 -7.72
CA ALA A 8 7.03 5.68 -7.04
C ALA A 8 7.06 5.17 -5.60
N PHE A 9 5.96 5.33 -4.87
CA PHE A 9 5.82 4.80 -3.52
C PHE A 9 5.90 3.26 -3.49
N ALA A 10 5.21 2.56 -4.40
CA ALA A 10 5.26 1.10 -4.48
C ALA A 10 6.69 0.61 -4.74
N GLN A 11 7.41 1.26 -5.66
CA GLN A 11 8.80 0.93 -5.97
C GLN A 11 9.73 1.14 -4.76
N GLU A 12 9.59 2.26 -4.04
CA GLU A 12 10.36 2.51 -2.81
C GLU A 12 10.11 1.41 -1.76
N GLN A 13 8.86 1.01 -1.56
CA GLN A 13 8.52 -0.04 -0.61
C GLN A 13 9.10 -1.40 -1.02
N ILE A 14 9.07 -1.75 -2.32
CA ILE A 14 9.69 -2.96 -2.85
C ILE A 14 11.19 -3.00 -2.50
N ASP A 15 11.92 -1.91 -2.76
CA ASP A 15 13.36 -1.86 -2.54
C ASP A 15 13.72 -1.97 -1.04
N LEU A 16 12.90 -1.40 -0.16
CA LEU A 16 13.05 -1.52 1.31
C LEU A 16 12.74 -2.92 1.85
N LEU A 17 11.81 -3.64 1.22
CA LEU A 17 11.31 -4.94 1.69
C LEU A 17 12.10 -6.11 1.12
N ARG A 18 12.63 -5.99 -0.10
CA ARG A 18 13.37 -7.05 -0.79
C ARG A 18 14.45 -7.71 0.07
N PRO A 19 15.38 -7.00 0.75
CA PRO A 19 16.39 -7.65 1.58
C PRO A 19 15.79 -8.34 2.82
N LYS A 20 14.67 -7.85 3.35
CA LYS A 20 14.00 -8.40 4.54
C LYS A 20 13.18 -9.65 4.23
N ALA A 21 12.68 -9.75 2.99
CA ALA A 21 11.85 -10.85 2.52
C ALA A 21 12.65 -12.13 2.21
N VAL A 22 13.98 -12.05 2.15
CA VAL A 22 14.86 -13.21 1.87
C VAL A 22 14.82 -14.24 2.99
N ASN A 23 14.86 -13.81 4.26
CA ASN A 23 14.84 -14.72 5.40
C ASN A 23 13.42 -14.88 5.97
N THR A 24 12.71 -15.90 5.53
CA THR A 24 11.34 -16.20 5.99
C THR A 24 11.27 -17.15 7.19
N ASP A 25 12.40 -17.50 7.80
CA ASP A 25 12.42 -18.36 8.99
C ASP A 25 11.90 -17.63 10.23
N ARG A 26 11.86 -16.30 10.16
CA ARG A 26 11.31 -15.42 11.20
C ARG A 26 10.02 -14.76 10.72
N ALA A 27 9.10 -14.57 11.67
CA ALA A 27 7.83 -13.87 11.41
C ALA A 27 8.01 -12.46 10.81
N SER A 28 9.12 -11.77 11.10
CA SER A 28 9.44 -10.48 10.48
C SER A 28 9.65 -10.60 8.97
N GLY A 29 10.37 -11.62 8.50
CA GLY A 29 10.63 -11.83 7.08
C GLY A 29 9.44 -12.41 6.33
N GLN A 30 8.63 -13.26 6.97
CA GLN A 30 7.34 -13.69 6.41
C GLN A 30 6.41 -12.47 6.17
N ARG A 31 6.33 -11.55 7.13
CA ARG A 31 5.58 -10.30 6.98
C ARG A 31 6.19 -9.40 5.91
N ALA A 32 7.51 -9.32 5.82
CA ALA A 32 8.18 -8.57 4.75
C ALA A 32 7.86 -9.14 3.36
N LYS A 33 7.85 -10.47 3.22
CA LYS A 33 7.47 -11.16 1.98
C LYS A 33 6.01 -10.90 1.60
N ALA A 34 5.07 -10.99 2.55
CA ALA A 34 3.67 -10.68 2.28
C ALA A 34 3.47 -9.23 1.81
N LYS A 35 4.15 -8.26 2.46
CA LYS A 35 4.12 -6.86 2.03
C LYS A 35 4.75 -6.67 0.65
N LEU A 36 5.87 -7.33 0.38
CA LEU A 36 6.55 -7.27 -0.91
C LEU A 36 5.62 -7.72 -2.04
N LEU A 37 4.95 -8.87 -1.87
CA LEU A 37 3.99 -9.39 -2.86
C LEU A 37 2.84 -8.40 -3.13
N PHE A 38 2.35 -7.72 -2.10
CA PHE A 38 1.34 -6.67 -2.28
C PHE A 38 1.86 -5.49 -3.12
N PHE A 39 3.05 -4.96 -2.80
CA PHE A 39 3.60 -3.82 -3.55
C PHE A 39 3.99 -4.19 -4.98
N GLU A 40 4.47 -5.42 -5.22
CA GLU A 40 4.72 -5.94 -6.57
C GLU A 40 3.42 -6.05 -7.38
N ALA A 41 2.34 -6.55 -6.78
CA ALA A 41 1.02 -6.61 -7.42
C ALA A 41 0.47 -5.21 -7.69
N LEU A 42 0.64 -4.27 -6.76
CA LEU A 42 0.23 -2.88 -6.93
C LEU A 42 0.97 -2.22 -8.09
N LEU A 43 2.29 -2.40 -8.18
CA LEU A 43 3.09 -1.86 -9.28
C LEU A 43 2.67 -2.47 -10.63
N ALA A 44 2.43 -3.78 -10.68
CA ALA A 44 1.95 -4.45 -11.89
C ALA A 44 0.53 -4.01 -12.30
N ALA A 45 -0.33 -3.68 -11.32
CA ALA A 45 -1.66 -3.12 -11.58
C ALA A 45 -1.56 -1.74 -12.24
N CYS A 46 -0.62 -0.91 -11.81
CA CYS A 46 -0.35 0.40 -12.41
C CYS A 46 0.04 0.30 -13.90
N SER A 47 0.82 -0.70 -14.29
CA SER A 47 1.22 -0.95 -15.68
C SER A 47 0.26 -1.86 -16.47
N HIS A 48 -0.83 -2.36 -15.87
CA HIS A 48 -1.71 -3.37 -16.45
C HIS A 48 -0.99 -4.66 -16.89
N THR A 49 0.06 -5.05 -16.18
CA THR A 49 0.88 -6.25 -16.47
C THR A 49 0.79 -7.31 -15.38
N GLN A 50 -0.22 -7.23 -14.53
CA GLN A 50 -0.43 -8.16 -13.42
C GLN A 50 -0.75 -9.59 -13.88
N THR A 51 -0.20 -10.57 -13.18
CA THR A 51 -0.60 -11.99 -13.34
C THR A 51 -1.99 -12.23 -12.74
N GLN A 52 -2.56 -13.41 -12.96
CA GLN A 52 -3.85 -13.78 -12.38
C GLN A 52 -3.80 -13.83 -10.84
N GLU A 53 -2.70 -14.29 -10.26
CA GLU A 53 -2.48 -14.32 -8.81
C GLU A 53 -2.38 -12.91 -8.23
N GLN A 54 -1.66 -12.01 -8.92
CA GLN A 54 -1.56 -10.61 -8.51
C GLN A 54 -2.91 -9.90 -8.62
N PHE A 55 -3.68 -10.17 -9.68
CA PHE A 55 -5.05 -9.68 -9.81
C PHE A 55 -5.93 -10.14 -8.65
N GLY A 56 -5.92 -11.44 -8.33
CA GLY A 56 -6.68 -11.98 -7.20
C GLY A 56 -6.28 -11.39 -5.84
N LEU A 57 -4.99 -11.11 -5.64
CA LEU A 57 -4.52 -10.41 -4.44
C LEU A 57 -5.09 -8.98 -4.36
N MET A 58 -5.06 -8.24 -5.47
CA MET A 58 -5.60 -6.87 -5.52
C MET A 58 -7.12 -6.84 -5.36
N ASP A 59 -7.82 -7.86 -5.85
CA ASP A 59 -9.27 -8.01 -5.67
C ASP A 59 -9.63 -8.24 -4.20
N ALA A 60 -8.91 -9.14 -3.50
CA ALA A 60 -9.10 -9.35 -2.06
C ALA A 60 -8.84 -8.08 -1.22
N VAL A 61 -7.87 -7.25 -1.63
CA VAL A 61 -7.61 -5.95 -1.01
C VAL A 61 -8.79 -5.00 -1.26
N ASN A 62 -9.31 -4.96 -2.49
CA ASN A 62 -10.45 -4.15 -2.86
C ASN A 62 -11.72 -4.55 -2.07
N ASP A 63 -12.01 -5.84 -1.99
CA ASP A 63 -13.12 -6.39 -1.19
C ASP A 63 -13.02 -6.01 0.28
N THR A 64 -11.80 -6.05 0.84
CA THR A 64 -11.55 -5.63 2.21
C THR A 64 -11.90 -4.15 2.41
N PHE A 65 -11.48 -3.28 1.48
CA PHE A 65 -11.79 -1.86 1.53
C PHE A 65 -13.29 -1.57 1.36
N GLN A 66 -13.97 -2.29 0.46
CA GLN A 66 -15.42 -2.17 0.31
C GLN A 66 -16.16 -2.65 1.55
N LYS A 67 -15.70 -3.74 2.18
CA LYS A 67 -16.30 -4.29 3.40
C LYS A 67 -16.25 -3.32 4.57
N ILE A 68 -15.18 -2.52 4.68
CA ILE A 68 -15.04 -1.49 5.72
C ILE A 68 -15.66 -0.14 5.30
N GLY A 69 -16.29 -0.05 4.13
CA GLY A 69 -16.94 1.16 3.63
C GLY A 69 -15.98 2.25 3.15
N ALA A 70 -14.70 1.92 2.92
CA ALA A 70 -13.74 2.88 2.34
C ALA A 70 -13.99 3.12 0.85
N PHE A 71 -14.65 2.18 0.16
CA PHE A 71 -15.06 2.26 -1.24
C PHE A 71 -16.46 1.67 -1.43
N ALA A 72 -17.22 2.19 -2.40
CA ALA A 72 -18.53 1.64 -2.75
C ALA A 72 -18.38 0.35 -3.59
N PRO A 73 -19.40 -0.52 -3.63
CA PRO A 73 -19.44 -1.63 -4.56
C PRO A 73 -19.27 -1.15 -6.00
N GLY A 74 -18.34 -1.77 -6.74
CA GLY A 74 -18.00 -1.39 -8.11
C GLY A 74 -16.93 -0.30 -8.24
N ASP A 75 -16.59 0.39 -7.14
CA ASP A 75 -15.39 1.23 -7.10
C ASP A 75 -14.16 0.36 -6.82
N VAL A 76 -13.09 0.63 -7.56
CA VAL A 76 -11.85 -0.13 -7.51
C VAL A 76 -10.74 0.78 -7.00
N PHE A 77 -10.16 0.42 -5.85
CA PHE A 77 -9.13 1.20 -5.15
C PHE A 77 -8.00 1.68 -6.08
N PHE A 78 -7.49 0.81 -6.96
CA PHE A 78 -6.34 1.16 -7.81
C PHE A 78 -6.70 2.03 -9.03
N ASN A 79 -7.96 2.01 -9.49
CA ASN A 79 -8.39 2.85 -10.60
C ASN A 79 -8.68 4.29 -10.15
N GLN A 80 -9.11 4.45 -8.89
CA GLN A 80 -9.49 5.74 -8.31
C GLN A 80 -8.98 5.85 -6.86
N PRO A 81 -7.67 5.78 -6.63
CA PRO A 81 -7.10 5.79 -5.27
C PRO A 81 -7.45 7.06 -4.48
N GLU A 82 -7.71 8.16 -5.16
CA GLU A 82 -8.17 9.43 -4.60
C GLU A 82 -9.55 9.36 -3.94
N LYS A 83 -10.44 8.43 -4.37
CA LYS A 83 -11.78 8.27 -3.79
C LYS A 83 -11.75 7.77 -2.34
N CYS A 84 -10.72 7.01 -1.96
CA CYS A 84 -10.49 6.62 -0.56
C CYS A 84 -10.50 7.85 0.36
N CYS A 85 -9.87 8.94 -0.09
CA CYS A 85 -9.65 10.13 0.71
C CYS A 85 -10.81 11.14 0.68
N SER A 86 -11.75 11.03 -0.28
CA SER A 86 -12.90 11.93 -0.37
C SER A 86 -13.97 11.64 0.69
N LEU A 87 -14.16 10.37 1.07
CA LEU A 87 -15.12 9.99 2.12
C LEU A 87 -14.72 10.55 3.49
N TYR A 88 -13.42 10.59 3.81
CA TYR A 88 -12.92 11.19 5.05
C TYR A 88 -13.17 12.70 5.12
N ARG A 89 -13.04 13.43 3.99
CA ARG A 89 -13.34 14.87 3.94
C ARG A 89 -14.83 15.17 4.01
N ALA A 90 -15.68 14.36 3.37
CA ALA A 90 -17.12 14.53 3.37
C ALA A 90 -17.78 14.21 4.72
N ALA A 91 -17.22 13.27 5.49
CA ALA A 91 -17.73 12.88 6.80
C ALA A 91 -17.29 13.81 7.96
N GLY A 92 -16.54 14.89 7.69
CA GLY A 92 -15.99 15.75 8.74
C GLY A 92 -14.97 15.08 9.67
N LEU A 93 -14.51 13.88 9.32
CA LEU A 93 -13.53 13.12 10.10
C LEU A 93 -12.14 13.63 9.76
N LYS A 94 -11.50 14.33 10.71
CA LYS A 94 -10.10 14.74 10.59
C LYS A 94 -9.23 13.49 10.40
N PRO A 95 -8.28 13.47 9.44
CA PRO A 95 -7.27 12.43 9.41
C PRO A 95 -6.56 12.41 10.77
N SER A 96 -6.41 11.22 11.36
CA SER A 96 -5.66 11.08 12.62
C SER A 96 -4.28 11.73 12.46
N PRO A 97 -3.85 12.55 13.44
CA PRO A 97 -2.55 13.20 13.39
C PRO A 97 -1.48 12.12 13.61
N GLY A 98 -1.02 11.49 12.55
CA GLY A 98 -0.14 10.32 12.68
C GLY A 98 0.71 9.96 11.47
N VAL A 99 0.66 10.70 10.37
CA VAL A 99 1.66 10.58 9.30
C VAL A 99 2.20 11.97 9.02
N SER A 100 3.00 12.45 9.98
CA SER A 100 3.87 13.60 9.76
C SER A 100 4.87 13.22 8.68
N LYS A 101 5.00 14.08 7.67
CA LYS A 101 6.10 14.07 6.72
C LYS A 101 7.38 14.41 7.48
N GLU A 102 8.00 13.44 8.13
CA GLU A 102 9.42 13.56 8.50
C GLU A 102 10.25 12.83 7.44
N PRO A 103 11.18 13.51 6.75
CA PRO A 103 12.19 12.80 5.99
C PRO A 103 12.98 11.92 6.98
N LEU A 104 13.37 10.72 6.53
CA LEU A 104 14.25 9.80 7.27
C LEU A 104 15.61 10.49 7.52
N GLY A 105 15.66 11.34 8.54
CA GLY A 105 16.84 12.01 9.05
C GLY A 105 17.35 11.24 10.27
N LEU A 106 18.59 10.78 10.16
CA LEU A 106 19.46 10.23 11.20
C LEU A 106 19.04 10.55 12.64
N ARG A 107 18.85 9.51 13.46
CA ARG A 107 19.05 9.63 14.91
C ARG A 107 20.20 8.73 15.33
N SER A 108 21.32 9.39 15.66
CA SER A 108 22.44 8.84 16.41
C SER A 108 21.96 8.11 17.66
N MET A 109 22.57 6.95 17.91
CA MET A 109 22.63 6.33 19.23
C MET A 109 23.49 7.21 20.15
N ASN A 110 22.93 7.56 21.31
CA ASN A 110 23.64 7.86 22.56
C ASN A 110 22.57 7.87 23.66
N VAL A 111 22.48 6.80 24.45
CA VAL A 111 23.02 6.63 25.82
C VAL A 111 22.80 5.16 26.19
#